data_AF-A0A2P9HEZ7-F1
#
_entry.id   AF-A0A2P9HEZ7-F1
#
_cell.length_a   1.000
_cell.length_b   1.000
_cell.length_c   1.000
_cell.angle_alpha   90.00
_cell.angle_beta   90.00
_cell.angle_gamma   90.00
#
_symmetry.space_group_name_H-M   'P 1'
#
loop_
_entity.id
_entity.type
_entity.pdbx_description
1 polymer ?
#
loop_
_entity_poly.entity_id
_entity_poly.type
_entity_poly.pdbx_seq_one_letter_code
_entity_poly.pdbx_strand_id
1 'polypeptide(L)' 'MLVTISAPTNLAIERAKSAGLTLVSLARSDSALIVCDPRGSIRDASEPASISE' A
#
# COMPACT_ATOMS: atom_id res chain seq x y z
N MET A 1 -1.38 -5.99 -6.98
CA MET A 1 -1.77 -4.94 -6.01
C MET A 1 -3.26 -5.10 -5.74
N LEU A 2 -3.68 -4.98 -4.49
CA LEU A 2 -5.07 -5.04 -4.04
C LEU A 2 -5.45 -3.68 -3.44
N VAL A 3 -6.63 -3.17 -3.78
CA VAL A 3 -7.12 -1.87 -3.32
C VAL A 3 -8.53 -2.02 -2.77
N THR A 4 -8.77 -1.51 -1.56
CA THR A 4 -10.09 -1.52 -0.93
C THR A 4 -10.50 -0.15 -0.43
N ILE A 5 -11.80 0.15 -0.45
CA ILE A 5 -12.36 1.41 0.08
C ILE A 5 -12.66 1.35 1.58
N SER A 6 -12.64 0.17 2.18
CA SER A 6 -12.91 -0.10 3.60
C SER A 6 -11.70 -0.72 4.28
N ALA A 7 -11.69 -0.71 5.61
CA ALA A 7 -10.63 -1.30 6.42
C ALA A 7 -10.46 -2.81 6.14
N PRO A 8 -9.22 -3.32 6.12
CA PRO A 8 -8.96 -4.74 5.90
C PRO A 8 -9.06 -5.51 7.23
N THR A 9 -9.18 -6.83 7.14
CA THR A 9 -9.00 -7.72 8.29
C THR A 9 -7.55 -8.17 8.41
N ASN A 10 -7.13 -8.60 9.61
CA ASN A 10 -5.77 -9.12 9.82
C ASN A 10 -5.42 -10.27 8.87
N LEU A 11 -6.37 -11.19 8.63
CA LEU A 11 -6.16 -12.30 7.70
C LEU A 11 -5.89 -11.81 6.28
N ALA A 12 -6.59 -10.77 5.80
CA ALA A 12 -6.33 -10.20 4.47
C ALA A 12 -4.92 -9.60 4.38
N ILE A 13 -4.45 -8.96 5.45
CA ILE A 13 -3.08 -8.41 5.54
C ILE A 13 -2.05 -9.54 5.46
N GLU A 14 -2.21 -10.60 6.25
CA GLU A 14 -1.30 -11.75 6.25
C GLU A 14 -1.24 -12.43 4.89
N ARG A 15 -2.40 -12.63 4.24
CA ARG A 15 -2.47 -13.21 2.89
C ARG A 15 -1.79 -12.33 1.85
N ALA A 16 -2.00 -11.01 1.89
CA ALA A 16 -1.35 -10.08 0.96
C ALA A 16 0.18 -10.11 1.13
N LYS A 17 0.67 -10.07 2.38
CA LYS A 17 2.10 -10.19 2.69
C LYS A 17 2.69 -11.51 2.21
N SER A 18 2.04 -12.64 2.53
CA SER A 18 2.49 -13.97 2.11
C SER A 18 2.51 -14.14 0.59
N ALA A 19 1.63 -13.46 -0.13
CA ALA A 19 1.59 -13.46 -1.59
C ALA A 19 2.55 -12.43 -2.24
N GLY A 20 3.27 -11.63 -1.45
CA GLY A 20 4.12 -10.56 -1.96
C GLY A 20 3.34 -9.48 -2.71
N LEU A 21 2.09 -9.25 -2.32
CA LEU A 21 1.19 -8.26 -2.91
C LEU A 21 1.15 -7.00 -2.05
N THR A 22 1.20 -5.85 -2.71
CA THR A 22 0.87 -4.56 -2.11
C THR A 22 -0.63 -4.51 -1.79
N LEU A 23 -0.98 -4.13 -0.55
CA LEU A 23 -2.34 -3.94 -0.07
C LEU A 23 -2.55 -2.47 0.32
N VAL A 24 -3.49 -1.83 -0.37
CA VAL A 24 -3.95 -0.47 -0.11
C VAL A 24 -5.38 -0.52 0.38
N SER A 25 -5.68 0.23 1.44
CA SER A 25 -6.99 0.27 2.08
C SER A 25 -7.46 1.71 2.30
N LEU A 26 -8.74 1.88 2.66
CA LEU A 26 -9.39 3.17 2.84
C LEU A 26 -9.17 4.11 1.65
N ALA A 27 -9.05 3.55 0.44
CA ALA A 27 -8.73 4.33 -0.75
C ALA A 27 -9.85 5.33 -1.05
N ARG A 28 -9.48 6.59 -1.21
CA ARG A 28 -10.29 7.73 -1.64
C ARG A 28 -9.60 8.39 -2.82
N SER A 29 -10.28 9.36 -3.42
CA SER A 29 -9.74 10.11 -4.56
C SER A 29 -8.51 10.94 -4.21
N ASP A 30 -8.37 11.35 -2.94
CA ASP A 30 -7.34 12.25 -2.44
C ASP A 30 -6.30 11.58 -1.55
N SER A 31 -6.61 10.39 -1.03
CA SER A 31 -5.82 9.72 0.00
C SER A 31 -6.01 8.21 -0.04
N ALA A 32 -5.01 7.48 0.44
CA ALA A 32 -5.09 6.04 0.61
C ALA A 32 -4.14 5.59 1.72
N LEU A 33 -4.46 4.47 2.37
CA LEU A 33 -3.60 3.86 3.39
C LEU A 33 -2.85 2.67 2.79
N ILE A 34 -1.52 2.76 2.75
CA ILE A 34 -0.66 1.64 2.37
C ILE A 34 -0.49 0.73 3.59
N VAL A 35 -1.11 -0.45 3.57
CA VAL A 35 -1.09 -1.39 4.70
C VAL A 35 0.13 -2.30 4.63
N CYS A 36 0.50 -2.71 3.42
CA CYS A 36 1.80 -3.30 3.15
C CYS A 36 2.20 -3.05 1.70
N ASP A 37 3.49 -2.87 1.49
CA ASP A 37 4.08 -2.75 0.16
C ASP A 37 5.43 -3.47 0.12
N PRO A 38 5.44 -4.81 0.04
CA PRO A 38 6.66 -5.60 0.16
C PRO A 38 7.66 -5.35 -0.99
N ARG A 39 7.23 -4.68 -2.06
CA ARG A 39 8.05 -4.38 -3.24
C ARG A 39 8.46 -2.90 -3.32
N GLY A 40 8.06 -2.06 -2.37
CA GLY A 40 8.32 -0.61 -2.42
C GLY A 40 7.84 0.05 -3.72
N SER A 41 6.73 -0.46 -4.28
CA SER A 41 6.19 -0.01 -5.57
C SER A 41 5.38 1.28 -5.45
N ILE A 42 4.89 1.61 -4.25
CA ILE A 42 4.15 2.85 -3.99
C ILE A 42 5.09 3.81 -3.28
N ARG A 43 5.38 4.94 -3.91
CA ARG A 43 6.11 6.04 -3.28
C ARG A 43 5.13 6.87 -2.47
N ASP A 44 5.50 7.24 -1.26
CA ASP A 44 4.73 8.20 -0.51
C ASP A 44 4.87 9.57 -1.16
N ALA A 45 3.77 10.29 -1.38
CA ALA A 45 3.79 11.59 -2.04
C ALA A 45 4.46 12.69 -1.20
N SER A 46 4.65 12.45 0.11
CA SER A 46 5.42 13.32 1.00
C SER A 46 6.92 13.01 0.99
N GLU A 47 7.35 11.87 0.44
CA GLU A 47 8.77 11.58 0.26
C GLU A 47 9.32 12.45 -0.89
N PRO A 48 10.38 13.24 -0.64
CA PRO A 48 11.02 13.99 -1.72
C PRO A 48 11.53 12.99 -2.74
N ALA A 49 11.36 13.32 -4.03
CA ALA A 49 11.95 12.54 -5.12
C ALA A 49 13.44 12.41 -4.83
N SER A 50 13.89 11.22 -4.41
CA SER A 50 15.31 10.94 -4.21
C SER A 50 15.98 11.12 -5.56
N ILE A 51 16.60 12.28 -5.75
CA ILE A 51 17.50 12.56 -6.85
C ILE A 51 18.73 11.71 -6.59
N SER A 52 18.82 10.57 -7.24
CA SER A 52 20.08 9.85 -7.37
C SER A 52 20.94 10.61 -8.37
N GLU A 53 22.06 11.15 -7.90
CA GLU A 53 23.13 11.78 -8.70
C GLU A 53 24.01 10.72 -9.37
#